data_AF-A0AAE4EDP0-F1
#
_entry.id   AF-A0AAE4EDP0-F1
#
_cell.length_a   1.000
_cell.length_b   1.000
_cell.length_c   1.000
_cell.angle_alpha   90.00
_cell.angle_beta   90.00
_cell.angle_gamma   90.00
#
_symmetry.space_group_name_H-M   'P 1'
#
loop_
_entity.id
_entity.type
_entity.pdbx_description
1 polymer ?
#
loop_
_entity_poly.entity_id
_entity_poly.type
_entity_poly.pdbx_seq_one_letter_code
_entity_poly.pdbx_strand_id
1 'polypeptide(L)'
;MKLIRFSLPLVLAVVAFSLGAAQAAPGENAPAVQAATQIPFGFTLGDAQQPTTSHVAKLGSDIAFPPGTFDGALGGLTSTVPITGRLAIPPANGYFVAFRFMPTTGRVEIVPDGDASGTATVHTGKDKDCKATQTNICADTDVTAKVFIKLSDVRVDGKPLDVGPDCRTAQPAAVTIKALVPISLPAPPVKVTSTFTTPEFAGCVGHEDVSRLLTGLVSGPGNTFVSNLQLRCFSTGCKP
;
A
#
# COMPACT_ATOMS: atom_id res chain seq x y z
N MET A 1 50.76 37.04 44.08
CA MET A 1 51.12 37.06 45.51
C MET A 1 50.08 36.23 46.27
N LYS A 2 50.57 35.22 47.01
CA LYS A 2 49.91 34.35 48.01
C LYS A 2 48.81 33.36 47.59
N LEU A 3 49.23 32.09 47.56
CA LEU A 3 48.45 30.88 47.87
C LEU A 3 47.68 31.03 49.18
N ILE A 4 46.50 30.39 49.28
CA ILE A 4 46.13 29.61 50.48
C ILE A 4 45.36 28.34 50.04
N ARG A 5 45.97 27.18 50.32
CA ARG A 5 45.33 25.87 50.37
C ARG A 5 44.56 25.77 51.69
N PHE A 6 43.33 25.28 51.68
CA PHE A 6 42.69 24.71 52.87
C PHE A 6 42.05 23.37 52.53
N SER A 7 42.63 22.33 53.13
CA SER A 7 42.11 20.97 53.24
C SER A 7 40.98 20.94 54.28
N LEU A 8 39.91 20.20 54.04
CA LEU A 8 38.98 19.69 55.08
C LEU A 8 38.20 18.48 54.48
N PRO A 9 37.60 17.59 55.30
CA PRO A 9 37.88 16.17 55.27
C PRO A 9 36.76 15.35 54.62
N LEU A 10 37.13 14.18 54.13
CA LEU A 10 36.24 13.12 53.67
C LEU A 10 35.44 12.56 54.86
N VAL A 11 34.15 12.91 54.95
CA VAL A 11 33.19 12.24 55.86
C VAL A 11 32.44 11.19 55.04
N LEU A 12 32.80 9.92 55.24
CA LEU A 12 31.99 8.78 54.80
C LEU A 12 30.72 8.73 55.68
N ALA A 13 29.59 9.15 55.12
CA ALA A 13 28.28 8.84 55.69
C ALA A 13 27.75 7.57 55.04
N VAL A 14 27.77 6.46 55.79
CA VAL A 14 27.07 5.23 55.43
C VAL A 14 25.57 5.49 55.60
N VAL A 15 24.87 5.73 54.49
CA VAL A 15 23.40 5.79 54.49
C VAL A 15 22.86 4.38 54.37
N ALA A 16 22.26 3.89 55.46
CA ALA A 16 21.49 2.66 55.45
C ALA A 16 20.24 2.85 54.57
N PHE A 17 20.18 2.17 53.42
CA PHE A 17 18.97 2.08 52.62
C PHE A 17 17.97 1.17 53.35
N SER A 18 17.05 1.79 54.10
CA SER A 18 15.81 1.14 54.53
C SER A 18 14.94 0.91 53.29
N LEU A 19 14.67 -0.34 52.94
CA LEU A 19 13.65 -0.71 51.95
C LEU A 19 12.27 -0.29 52.47
N GLY A 20 11.84 0.92 52.12
CA GLY A 20 10.45 1.32 52.21
C GLY A 20 9.67 0.64 51.09
N ALA A 21 8.83 -0.34 51.43
CA ALA A 21 7.84 -0.88 50.53
C ALA A 21 6.82 0.22 50.20
N ALA A 22 6.99 0.86 49.04
CA ALA A 22 5.96 1.74 48.47
C ALA A 22 4.77 0.86 48.06
N GLN A 23 3.69 0.94 48.83
CA GLN A 23 2.39 0.39 48.45
C GLN A 23 1.87 1.23 47.29
N ALA A 24 1.88 0.66 46.08
CA ALA A 24 1.24 1.27 44.92
C ALA A 24 -0.27 1.38 45.20
N ALA A 25 -0.79 2.60 45.08
CA ALA A 25 -2.23 2.86 45.15
C ALA A 25 -2.95 2.08 44.02
N PRO A 26 -4.14 1.51 44.28
CA PRO A 26 -4.86 0.76 43.27
C PRO A 26 -5.49 1.71 42.25
N GLY A 27 -5.02 1.59 41.00
CA GLY A 27 -5.84 1.68 39.79
C GLY A 27 -6.46 3.04 39.45
N GLU A 28 -5.63 3.98 38.98
CA GLU A 28 -6.13 4.96 38.01
C GLU A 28 -6.14 4.26 36.65
N ASN A 29 -7.33 3.88 36.19
CA ASN A 29 -7.51 3.30 34.86
C ASN A 29 -6.96 4.30 33.83
N ALA A 30 -5.81 3.97 33.22
CA ALA A 30 -5.43 4.57 31.96
C ALA A 30 -6.65 4.48 31.03
N PRO A 31 -7.01 5.56 30.31
CA PRO A 31 -8.12 5.49 29.37
C PRO A 31 -7.84 4.31 28.43
N ALA A 32 -8.70 3.29 28.51
CA ALA A 32 -8.69 2.21 27.57
C ALA A 32 -8.76 2.87 26.19
N VAL A 33 -7.72 2.67 25.38
CA VAL A 33 -7.79 3.00 23.96
C VAL A 33 -8.97 2.18 23.45
N GLN A 34 -10.11 2.84 23.26
CA GLN A 34 -11.27 2.22 22.65
C GLN A 34 -10.78 1.62 21.35
N ALA A 35 -10.83 0.30 21.23
CA ALA A 35 -10.55 -0.37 19.98
C ALA A 35 -11.43 0.31 18.93
N ALA A 36 -10.83 1.05 18.01
CA ALA A 36 -11.58 1.70 16.95
C ALA A 36 -12.40 0.61 16.27
N THR A 37 -13.72 0.79 16.19
CA THR A 37 -14.61 -0.20 15.56
C THR A 37 -14.17 -0.33 14.11
N GLN A 38 -13.43 -1.40 13.81
CA GLN A 38 -12.98 -1.72 12.47
C GLN A 38 -14.05 -2.54 11.78
N ILE A 39 -14.60 -2.01 10.69
CA ILE A 39 -15.66 -2.65 9.92
C ILE A 39 -15.02 -3.23 8.66
N PRO A 40 -14.83 -4.55 8.60
CA PRO A 40 -14.10 -5.17 7.50
C PRO A 40 -14.89 -5.09 6.20
N PHE A 41 -14.18 -5.03 5.09
CA PHE A 41 -14.72 -5.15 3.74
C PHE A 41 -13.69 -5.79 2.83
N GLY A 42 -14.15 -6.33 1.71
CA GLY A 42 -13.27 -6.94 0.71
C GLY A 42 -13.74 -6.62 -0.69
N PHE A 43 -12.79 -6.24 -1.55
CA PHE A 43 -13.00 -6.07 -2.99
C PHE A 43 -12.17 -7.07 -3.77
N THR A 44 -12.71 -7.58 -4.87
CA THR A 44 -11.93 -8.20 -5.94
C THR A 44 -11.53 -7.12 -6.94
N LEU A 45 -10.30 -7.19 -7.47
CA LEU A 45 -9.75 -6.27 -8.45
C LEU A 45 -9.68 -6.96 -9.82
N GLY A 46 -10.54 -6.53 -10.73
CA GLY A 46 -10.66 -7.11 -12.07
C GLY A 46 -11.24 -8.52 -12.07
N ASP A 47 -11.58 -8.99 -13.26
CA ASP A 47 -12.04 -10.36 -13.50
C ASP A 47 -11.48 -10.90 -14.83
N ALA A 48 -11.89 -12.12 -15.22
CA ALA A 48 -11.39 -12.75 -16.44
C ALA A 48 -11.77 -12.02 -17.74
N GLN A 49 -12.84 -11.23 -17.73
CA GLN A 49 -13.30 -10.44 -18.89
C GLN A 49 -12.73 -9.02 -18.86
N GLN A 50 -12.58 -8.44 -17.68
CA GLN A 50 -12.07 -7.09 -17.46
C GLN A 50 -10.95 -7.13 -16.42
N PRO A 51 -9.74 -7.55 -16.82
CA PRO A 51 -8.61 -7.67 -15.91
C PRO A 51 -8.20 -6.30 -15.39
N THR A 52 -7.47 -6.32 -14.28
CA THR A 52 -6.76 -5.13 -13.81
C THR A 52 -5.62 -4.84 -14.79
N THR A 53 -5.54 -3.64 -15.33
CA THR A 53 -4.51 -3.25 -16.29
C THR A 53 -3.63 -2.13 -15.76
N SER A 54 -2.34 -2.19 -16.05
CA SER A 54 -1.41 -1.08 -15.83
C SER A 54 -0.78 -0.65 -17.15
N HIS A 55 -0.90 0.62 -17.51
CA HIS A 55 -0.22 1.20 -18.66
C HIS A 55 1.16 1.72 -18.25
N VAL A 56 2.21 1.28 -18.95
CA VAL A 56 3.58 1.79 -18.77
C VAL A 56 3.86 2.84 -19.84
N ALA A 57 3.80 4.12 -19.45
CA ALA A 57 3.73 5.24 -20.38
C ALA A 57 4.92 5.33 -21.35
N LYS A 58 6.14 5.16 -20.83
CA LYS A 58 7.36 5.23 -21.66
C LYS A 58 7.46 4.11 -22.70
N LEU A 59 6.90 2.94 -22.38
CA LEU A 59 6.89 1.78 -23.27
C LEU A 59 5.62 1.71 -24.14
N GLY A 60 4.61 2.54 -23.85
CA GLY A 60 3.33 2.54 -24.57
C GLY A 60 2.65 1.18 -24.53
N SER A 61 2.82 0.42 -23.45
CA SER A 61 2.42 -0.98 -23.35
C SER A 61 1.61 -1.22 -22.09
N ASP A 62 0.67 -2.16 -22.16
CA ASP A 62 -0.19 -2.53 -21.04
C ASP A 62 0.22 -3.88 -20.45
N ILE A 63 0.10 -3.99 -19.13
CA ILE A 63 0.23 -5.23 -18.37
C ILE A 63 -1.16 -5.59 -17.85
N ALA A 64 -1.64 -6.78 -18.17
CA ALA A 64 -2.88 -7.32 -17.60
C ALA A 64 -2.54 -8.24 -16.43
N PHE A 65 -3.01 -7.87 -15.24
CA PHE A 65 -2.86 -8.65 -14.02
C PHE A 65 -4.04 -9.62 -13.85
N PRO A 66 -3.79 -10.84 -13.36
CA PRO A 66 -4.85 -11.72 -12.89
C PRO A 66 -5.69 -11.05 -11.78
N PRO A 67 -6.90 -11.55 -11.50
CA PRO A 67 -7.74 -11.00 -10.44
C PRO A 67 -7.01 -10.93 -9.08
N GLY A 68 -7.06 -9.76 -8.47
CA GLY A 68 -6.47 -9.49 -7.14
C GLY A 68 -7.53 -9.26 -6.07
N THR A 69 -7.09 -8.97 -4.84
CA THR A 69 -7.97 -8.57 -3.74
C THR A 69 -7.48 -7.33 -3.03
N PHE A 70 -8.43 -6.61 -2.45
CA PHE A 70 -8.18 -5.55 -1.49
C PHE A 70 -9.08 -5.79 -0.29
N ASP A 71 -8.46 -6.17 0.83
CA ASP A 71 -9.15 -6.55 2.06
C ASP A 71 -8.80 -5.53 3.14
N GLY A 72 -9.79 -4.79 3.60
CA GLY A 72 -9.59 -3.64 4.46
C GLY A 72 -10.63 -3.50 5.55
N ALA A 73 -10.51 -2.41 6.29
CA ALA A 73 -11.45 -2.02 7.33
C ALA A 73 -11.67 -0.51 7.34
N LEU A 74 -12.91 -0.12 7.61
CA LEU A 74 -13.29 1.26 7.91
C LEU A 74 -13.24 1.48 9.43
N GLY A 75 -12.77 2.65 9.87
CA GLY A 75 -12.78 3.05 11.29
C GLY A 75 -14.14 3.49 11.83
N GLY A 76 -15.24 3.24 11.11
CA GLY A 76 -16.61 3.63 11.47
C GLY A 76 -17.53 3.72 10.25
N LEU A 77 -18.79 4.15 10.46
CA LEU A 77 -19.78 4.40 9.39
C LEU A 77 -20.33 5.83 9.37
N THR A 78 -19.76 6.72 10.17
CA THR A 78 -20.26 8.08 10.33
C THR A 78 -19.22 9.07 9.86
N SER A 79 -19.61 9.95 8.94
CA SER A 79 -18.75 11.01 8.40
C SER A 79 -17.53 10.46 7.64
N THR A 80 -16.42 11.20 7.64
CA THR A 80 -15.14 10.75 7.10
C THR A 80 -14.40 9.92 8.15
N VAL A 81 -14.10 8.67 7.80
CA VAL A 81 -13.43 7.71 8.66
C VAL A 81 -12.10 7.26 8.04
N PRO A 82 -11.13 6.81 8.85
CA PRO A 82 -9.93 6.20 8.31
C PRO A 82 -10.28 4.87 7.63
N ILE A 83 -9.57 4.56 6.56
CA ILE A 83 -9.62 3.29 5.83
C ILE A 83 -8.21 2.72 5.74
N THR A 84 -8.06 1.44 6.02
CA THR A 84 -6.80 0.70 5.88
C THR A 84 -7.08 -0.62 5.21
N GLY A 85 -6.15 -1.15 4.41
CA GLY A 85 -6.33 -2.48 3.83
C GLY A 85 -5.12 -3.04 3.11
N ARG A 86 -5.11 -4.36 2.99
CA ARG A 86 -4.08 -5.13 2.32
C ARG A 86 -4.44 -5.27 0.84
N LEU A 87 -3.51 -4.86 -0.02
CA LEU A 87 -3.57 -5.10 -1.45
C LEU A 87 -2.84 -6.39 -1.80
N ALA A 88 -3.46 -7.27 -2.59
CA ALA A 88 -2.83 -8.45 -3.14
C ALA A 88 -3.14 -8.56 -4.63
N ILE A 89 -2.13 -8.36 -5.47
CA ILE A 89 -2.23 -8.51 -6.93
C ILE A 89 -1.27 -9.62 -7.36
N PRO A 90 -1.75 -10.72 -7.99
CA PRO A 90 -0.87 -11.77 -8.47
C PRO A 90 0.13 -11.25 -9.52
N PRO A 91 1.35 -11.82 -9.59
CA PRO A 91 2.31 -11.45 -10.63
C PRO A 91 1.77 -11.70 -12.04
N ALA A 92 2.23 -10.90 -13.00
CA ALA A 92 1.82 -10.99 -14.40
C ALA A 92 3.03 -10.96 -15.33
N ASN A 93 2.91 -11.60 -16.50
CA ASN A 93 3.91 -11.47 -17.56
C ASN A 93 3.56 -10.25 -18.42
N GLY A 94 4.51 -9.34 -18.56
CA GLY A 94 4.41 -8.21 -19.47
C GLY A 94 5.12 -8.51 -20.80
N TYR A 95 4.60 -7.91 -21.87
CA TYR A 95 5.25 -7.82 -23.17
C TYR A 95 5.41 -6.35 -23.53
N PHE A 96 6.62 -5.96 -23.91
CA PHE A 96 6.96 -4.57 -24.21
C PHE A 96 7.87 -4.50 -25.43
N VAL A 97 7.86 -3.36 -26.12
CA VAL A 97 8.79 -3.09 -27.23
C VAL A 97 9.77 -1.99 -26.83
N ALA A 98 10.90 -2.39 -26.24
CA ALA A 98 11.96 -1.47 -25.88
C ALA A 98 12.56 -0.81 -27.14
N PHE A 99 12.89 0.48 -27.03
CA PHE A 99 13.39 1.30 -28.15
C PHE A 99 12.55 1.27 -29.43
N ARG A 100 11.28 0.81 -29.35
CA ARG A 100 10.32 0.65 -30.47
C ARG A 100 10.67 -0.42 -31.52
N PHE A 101 11.70 -1.22 -31.32
CA PHE A 101 12.03 -2.32 -32.23
C PHE A 101 12.42 -3.62 -31.52
N MET A 102 12.69 -3.58 -30.22
CA MET A 102 13.24 -4.71 -29.48
C MET A 102 12.17 -5.33 -28.59
N PRO A 103 11.59 -6.50 -28.96
CA PRO A 103 10.63 -7.20 -28.11
C PRO A 103 11.28 -7.66 -26.81
N THR A 104 10.58 -7.40 -25.72
CA THR A 104 11.01 -7.74 -24.37
C THR A 104 9.84 -8.32 -23.58
N THR A 105 10.12 -9.33 -22.77
CA THR A 105 9.16 -9.86 -21.80
C THR A 105 9.75 -9.83 -20.41
N GLY A 106 8.90 -9.85 -19.39
CA GLY A 106 9.33 -9.94 -18.01
C GLY A 106 8.16 -10.26 -17.09
N ARG A 107 8.47 -10.93 -15.98
CA ARG A 107 7.53 -11.16 -14.90
C ARG A 107 7.54 -9.94 -13.99
N VAL A 108 6.37 -9.32 -13.85
CA VAL A 108 6.14 -8.13 -13.04
C VAL A 108 5.37 -8.53 -11.79
N GLU A 109 5.90 -8.15 -10.65
CA GLU A 109 5.29 -8.36 -9.34
C GLU A 109 5.07 -7.01 -8.65
N ILE A 110 3.89 -6.82 -8.08
CA ILE A 110 3.52 -5.66 -7.29
C ILE A 110 3.65 -6.07 -5.82
N VAL A 111 4.71 -5.59 -5.16
CA VAL A 111 5.02 -5.93 -3.77
C VAL A 111 4.53 -4.80 -2.86
N PRO A 112 3.50 -5.01 -2.02
CA PRO A 112 3.02 -3.97 -1.10
C PRO A 112 4.09 -3.53 -0.10
N ASP A 113 4.20 -2.22 0.12
CA ASP A 113 4.96 -1.59 1.20
C ASP A 113 4.00 -1.25 2.35
N GLY A 114 3.57 -2.30 3.05
CA GLY A 114 2.57 -2.21 4.12
C GLY A 114 1.12 -2.14 3.62
N ASP A 115 0.22 -1.82 4.55
CA ASP A 115 -1.20 -1.65 4.24
C ASP A 115 -1.44 -0.31 3.52
N ALA A 116 -2.31 -0.33 2.52
CA ALA A 116 -2.83 0.90 1.94
C ALA A 116 -3.66 1.65 2.99
N SER A 117 -3.61 2.98 2.95
CA SER A 117 -4.30 3.81 3.92
C SER A 117 -4.86 5.09 3.31
N GLY A 118 -5.85 5.66 3.97
CA GLY A 118 -6.46 6.91 3.55
C GLY A 118 -7.75 7.21 4.30
N THR A 119 -8.69 7.84 3.61
CA THR A 119 -10.00 8.22 4.18
C THR A 119 -11.16 7.73 3.33
N ALA A 120 -12.30 7.47 3.98
CA ALA A 120 -13.55 7.15 3.34
C ALA A 120 -14.66 8.01 3.94
N THR A 121 -15.39 8.77 3.13
CA THR A 121 -16.60 9.49 3.56
C THR A 121 -17.80 8.62 3.29
N VAL A 122 -18.45 8.14 4.35
CA VAL A 122 -19.59 7.22 4.24
C VAL A 122 -20.88 8.01 4.04
N HIS A 123 -21.62 7.64 3.01
CA HIS A 123 -22.91 8.22 2.67
C HIS A 123 -24.02 7.21 2.93
N THR A 124 -25.11 7.66 3.56
CA THR A 124 -26.25 6.82 3.93
C THR A 124 -27.54 7.41 3.41
N GLY A 125 -28.30 6.63 2.64
CA GLY A 125 -29.59 7.02 2.09
C GLY A 125 -29.68 6.75 0.59
N LYS A 126 -30.90 6.76 0.04
CA LYS A 126 -31.14 6.78 -1.41
C LYS A 126 -30.99 8.20 -1.97
N ASP A 127 -29.98 8.93 -1.53
CA ASP A 127 -29.71 10.26 -2.02
C ASP A 127 -29.02 10.22 -3.40
N LYS A 128 -28.68 11.40 -3.93
CA LYS A 128 -27.99 11.50 -5.22
C LYS A 128 -26.62 10.85 -5.19
N ASP A 129 -26.00 10.76 -4.02
CA ASP A 129 -24.59 10.41 -3.87
C ASP A 129 -24.39 8.91 -4.08
N CYS A 130 -25.26 8.05 -3.56
CA CYS A 130 -25.17 6.59 -3.79
C CYS A 130 -25.92 6.07 -5.04
N LYS A 131 -26.56 6.94 -5.83
CA LYS A 131 -27.26 6.53 -7.06
C LYS A 131 -26.31 5.88 -8.08
N ALA A 132 -25.07 6.36 -8.18
CA ALA A 132 -24.08 5.85 -9.13
C ALA A 132 -23.63 4.41 -8.80
N THR A 133 -23.64 4.03 -7.52
CA THR A 133 -23.31 2.68 -7.07
C THR A 133 -24.53 1.76 -6.97
N GLN A 134 -25.74 2.28 -7.24
CA GLN A 134 -27.01 1.55 -7.16
C GLN A 134 -27.27 0.91 -5.77
N THR A 135 -26.73 1.52 -4.71
CA THR A 135 -26.84 1.05 -3.32
C THR A 135 -27.43 2.12 -2.39
N ASN A 136 -27.89 1.73 -1.20
CA ASN A 136 -28.37 2.68 -0.17
C ASN A 136 -27.22 3.21 0.71
N ILE A 137 -26.04 2.60 0.62
CA ILE A 137 -24.84 2.99 1.36
C ILE A 137 -23.64 2.86 0.42
N CYS A 138 -22.82 3.90 0.39
CA CYS A 138 -21.62 4.01 -0.44
C CYS A 138 -20.56 4.83 0.30
N ALA A 139 -19.34 4.83 -0.20
CA ALA A 139 -18.27 5.63 0.37
C ALA A 139 -17.42 6.30 -0.71
N ASP A 140 -17.20 7.61 -0.58
CA ASP A 140 -16.15 8.31 -1.32
C ASP A 140 -14.81 7.99 -0.68
N THR A 141 -13.98 7.25 -1.38
CA THR A 141 -12.68 6.79 -0.90
C THR A 141 -11.55 7.61 -1.51
N ASP A 142 -10.51 7.85 -0.71
CA ASP A 142 -9.22 8.39 -1.12
C ASP A 142 -8.15 7.53 -0.43
N VAL A 143 -7.67 6.51 -1.13
CA VAL A 143 -6.78 5.47 -0.58
C VAL A 143 -5.47 5.45 -1.35
N THR A 144 -4.35 5.48 -0.63
CA THR A 144 -3.02 5.33 -1.23
C THR A 144 -2.41 3.99 -0.86
N ALA A 145 -2.07 3.20 -1.88
CA ALA A 145 -1.23 2.01 -1.75
C ALA A 145 0.21 2.38 -2.14
N LYS A 146 1.18 1.99 -1.30
CA LYS A 146 2.60 2.07 -1.62
C LYS A 146 3.06 0.70 -2.08
N VAL A 147 3.67 0.60 -3.25
CA VAL A 147 4.07 -0.68 -3.84
C VAL A 147 5.45 -0.58 -4.49
N PHE A 148 6.28 -1.59 -4.30
CA PHE A 148 7.46 -1.79 -5.12
C PHE A 148 7.08 -2.55 -6.39
N ILE A 149 7.62 -2.11 -7.52
CA ILE A 149 7.48 -2.84 -8.78
C ILE A 149 8.74 -3.69 -8.93
N LYS A 150 8.58 -5.01 -8.83
CA LYS A 150 9.67 -5.98 -8.94
C LYS A 150 9.64 -6.65 -10.32
N LEU A 151 10.82 -6.81 -10.92
CA LEU A 151 11.01 -7.45 -12.21
C LEU A 151 11.84 -8.72 -12.04
N SER A 152 11.46 -9.75 -12.79
CA SER A 152 12.17 -11.03 -12.86
C SER A 152 11.90 -11.69 -14.22
N ASP A 153 12.61 -12.78 -14.51
CA ASP A 153 12.43 -13.57 -15.74
C ASP A 153 12.47 -12.74 -17.04
N VAL A 154 13.29 -11.69 -17.05
CA VAL A 154 13.35 -10.74 -18.17
C VAL A 154 13.99 -11.41 -19.38
N ARG A 155 13.40 -11.19 -20.56
CA ARG A 155 13.95 -11.63 -21.85
C ARG A 155 13.96 -10.50 -22.85
N VAL A 156 15.02 -10.46 -23.65
CA VAL A 156 15.22 -9.54 -24.77
C VAL A 156 15.42 -10.39 -26.02
N ASP A 157 14.56 -10.23 -27.03
CA ASP A 157 14.57 -11.08 -28.22
C ASP A 157 14.58 -12.59 -27.89
N GLY A 158 13.82 -12.97 -26.85
CA GLY A 158 13.74 -14.34 -26.34
C GLY A 158 14.94 -14.81 -25.52
N LYS A 159 16.05 -14.05 -25.48
CA LYS A 159 17.23 -14.37 -24.68
C LYS A 159 17.07 -13.87 -23.25
N PRO A 160 17.37 -14.68 -22.21
CA PRO A 160 17.34 -14.22 -20.83
C PRO A 160 18.29 -13.04 -20.61
N LEU A 161 17.79 -12.00 -19.93
CA LEU A 161 18.58 -10.94 -19.34
C LEU A 161 18.60 -11.17 -17.83
N ASP A 162 19.79 -11.40 -17.27
CA ASP A 162 19.94 -11.57 -15.83
C ASP A 162 19.86 -10.22 -15.13
N VAL A 163 18.74 -9.97 -14.47
CA VAL A 163 18.49 -8.76 -13.68
C VAL A 163 18.80 -8.96 -12.19
N GLY A 164 19.23 -10.15 -11.77
CA GLY A 164 19.43 -10.48 -10.37
C GLY A 164 18.14 -10.70 -9.56
N PRO A 165 18.26 -11.13 -8.30
CA PRO A 165 17.12 -11.54 -7.47
C PRO A 165 16.28 -10.38 -6.91
N ASP A 166 16.87 -9.18 -6.84
CA ASP A 166 16.33 -8.03 -6.11
C ASP A 166 15.96 -6.85 -7.02
N CYS A 167 15.85 -7.06 -8.33
CA CYS A 167 15.53 -6.00 -9.28
C CYS A 167 14.13 -5.42 -9.03
N ARG A 168 14.06 -4.23 -8.43
CA ARG A 168 12.80 -3.55 -8.12
C ARG A 168 12.98 -2.03 -8.08
N THR A 169 11.89 -1.29 -7.96
CA THR A 169 11.96 0.15 -7.72
C THR A 169 12.71 0.46 -6.42
N ALA A 170 13.59 1.46 -6.45
CA ALA A 170 14.41 1.88 -5.31
C ALA A 170 13.56 2.45 -4.16
N GLN A 171 12.40 3.02 -4.51
CA GLN A 171 11.39 3.55 -3.61
C GLN A 171 10.02 2.99 -4.02
N PRO A 172 9.03 2.95 -3.11
CA PRO A 172 7.69 2.51 -3.47
C PRO A 172 7.00 3.54 -4.37
N ALA A 173 6.29 3.07 -5.38
CA ALA A 173 5.34 3.87 -6.13
C ALA A 173 4.10 4.12 -5.26
N ALA A 174 3.62 5.37 -5.22
CA ALA A 174 2.36 5.71 -4.58
C ALA A 174 1.23 5.66 -5.63
N VAL A 175 0.26 4.78 -5.41
CA VAL A 175 -0.94 4.64 -6.25
C VAL A 175 -2.14 5.09 -5.44
N THR A 176 -2.75 6.21 -5.83
CA THR A 176 -3.87 6.82 -5.11
C THR A 176 -5.17 6.60 -5.87
N ILE A 177 -6.06 5.80 -5.29
CA ILE A 177 -7.38 5.53 -5.85
C ILE A 177 -8.38 6.43 -5.16
N LYS A 178 -9.02 7.28 -5.96
CA LYS A 178 -10.20 8.05 -5.55
C LYS A 178 -11.42 7.51 -6.26
N ALA A 179 -12.39 7.02 -5.50
CA ALA A 179 -13.57 6.39 -6.07
C ALA A 179 -14.75 6.41 -5.11
N LEU A 180 -15.94 6.60 -5.66
CA LEU A 180 -17.19 6.28 -4.97
C LEU A 180 -17.44 4.78 -5.11
N VAL A 181 -17.42 4.04 -4.00
CA VAL A 181 -17.60 2.58 -4.00
C VAL A 181 -18.82 2.14 -3.19
N PRO A 182 -19.53 1.08 -3.62
CA PRO A 182 -20.59 0.48 -2.82
C PRO A 182 -19.99 -0.23 -1.60
N ILE A 183 -20.66 -0.09 -0.46
CA ILE A 183 -20.32 -0.82 0.78
C ILE A 183 -21.53 -1.57 1.35
N SER A 184 -22.45 -1.97 0.47
CA SER A 184 -23.59 -2.84 0.78
C SER A 184 -23.84 -3.79 -0.37
N LEU A 185 -24.21 -5.03 -0.09
CA LEU A 185 -24.51 -6.04 -1.10
C LEU A 185 -26.03 -6.13 -1.37
N PRO A 186 -26.45 -6.52 -2.58
CA PRO A 186 -25.63 -6.70 -3.78
C PRO A 186 -25.14 -5.36 -4.36
N ALA A 187 -24.00 -5.38 -5.06
CA ALA A 187 -23.36 -4.19 -5.60
C ALA A 187 -22.83 -4.45 -7.02
N PRO A 188 -23.04 -3.53 -7.98
CA PRO A 188 -22.39 -3.60 -9.28
C PRO A 188 -20.88 -3.34 -9.16
N PRO A 189 -20.05 -3.82 -10.11
CA PRO A 189 -18.65 -3.45 -10.18
C PRO A 189 -18.47 -1.95 -10.41
N VAL A 190 -17.42 -1.37 -9.83
CA VAL A 190 -17.03 0.03 -10.05
C VAL A 190 -15.68 0.08 -10.75
N LYS A 191 -15.64 0.74 -11.91
CA LYS A 191 -14.39 1.02 -12.61
C LYS A 191 -13.63 2.12 -11.87
N VAL A 192 -12.37 1.84 -11.52
CA VAL A 192 -11.43 2.81 -10.95
C VAL A 192 -10.28 3.05 -11.90
N THR A 193 -9.74 4.27 -11.85
CA THR A 193 -8.57 4.67 -12.64
C THR A 193 -7.70 5.57 -11.79
N SER A 194 -6.41 5.23 -11.72
CA SER A 194 -5.38 6.02 -11.05
C SER A 194 -4.26 6.31 -12.03
N THR A 195 -3.58 7.44 -11.84
CA THR A 195 -2.26 7.70 -12.41
C THR A 195 -1.20 7.53 -11.33
N PHE A 196 0.01 7.14 -11.70
CA PHE A 196 1.13 7.05 -10.78
C PHE A 196 2.47 7.27 -11.49
N THR A 197 3.49 7.59 -10.70
CA THR A 197 4.87 7.69 -11.16
C THR A 197 5.62 6.43 -10.76
N THR A 198 6.26 5.77 -11.72
CA THR A 198 7.17 4.65 -11.44
C THR A 198 8.53 5.23 -11.01
N PRO A 199 9.00 4.95 -9.78
CA PRO A 199 10.32 5.40 -9.33
C PRO A 199 11.45 4.72 -10.09
N GLU A 200 12.67 5.19 -9.89
CA GLU A 200 13.87 4.56 -10.44
C GLU A 200 14.03 3.11 -9.94
N PHE A 201 14.69 2.27 -10.73
CA PHE A 201 15.04 0.89 -10.37
C PHE A 201 16.39 0.82 -9.66
N ALA A 202 16.51 -0.12 -8.74
CA ALA A 202 17.75 -0.48 -8.05
C ALA A 202 17.78 -1.98 -7.77
N GLY A 203 18.97 -2.49 -7.43
CA GLY A 203 19.16 -3.92 -7.15
C GLY A 203 19.05 -4.81 -8.39
N CYS A 204 19.05 -4.22 -9.59
CA CYS A 204 18.99 -4.94 -10.86
C CYS A 204 20.39 -5.37 -11.30
N VAL A 205 21.05 -6.17 -10.46
CA VAL A 205 22.44 -6.58 -10.61
C VAL A 205 22.49 -8.10 -10.79
N GLY A 206 22.67 -8.53 -12.04
CA GLY A 206 22.95 -9.91 -12.41
C GLY A 206 24.42 -10.07 -12.78
N HIS A 207 24.70 -10.46 -14.02
CA HIS A 207 26.03 -10.38 -14.62
C HIS A 207 26.56 -8.94 -14.78
N GLU A 208 25.65 -7.98 -14.93
CA GLU A 208 25.94 -6.55 -14.99
C GLU A 208 24.85 -5.77 -14.22
N ASP A 209 25.12 -4.50 -13.91
CA ASP A 209 24.12 -3.61 -13.30
C ASP A 209 23.31 -2.91 -14.41
N VAL A 210 22.06 -3.36 -14.57
CA VAL A 210 21.11 -2.80 -15.56
C VAL A 210 20.10 -1.82 -14.95
N SER A 211 20.30 -1.40 -13.70
CA SER A 211 19.35 -0.52 -12.97
C SER A 211 19.07 0.79 -13.73
N ARG A 212 20.11 1.40 -14.30
CA ARG A 212 19.97 2.64 -15.10
C ARG A 212 19.23 2.43 -16.42
N LEU A 213 19.46 1.28 -17.07
CA LEU A 213 18.76 0.93 -18.31
C LEU A 213 17.26 0.79 -18.05
N LEU A 214 16.89 0.02 -17.02
CA LEU A 214 15.49 -0.19 -16.63
C LEU A 214 14.83 1.12 -16.17
N THR A 215 15.56 1.95 -15.43
CA THR A 215 15.09 3.31 -15.07
C THR A 215 14.82 4.17 -16.31
N GLY A 216 15.72 4.14 -17.29
CA GLY A 216 15.54 4.88 -18.55
C GLY A 216 14.29 4.45 -19.32
N LEU A 217 14.03 3.14 -19.36
CA LEU A 217 12.95 2.52 -20.14
C LEU A 217 11.57 2.58 -19.47
N VAL A 218 11.51 2.36 -18.14
CA VAL A 218 10.25 2.10 -17.43
C VAL A 218 9.84 3.25 -16.51
N SER A 219 10.80 3.88 -15.81
CA SER A 219 10.51 4.84 -14.75
C SER A 219 10.03 6.19 -15.28
N GLY A 220 9.14 6.86 -14.56
CA GLY A 220 8.60 8.15 -14.94
C GLY A 220 7.10 8.30 -14.66
N PRO A 221 6.54 9.49 -14.88
CA PRO A 221 5.12 9.77 -14.65
C PRO A 221 4.24 9.24 -15.79
N GLY A 222 2.92 9.34 -15.62
CA GLY A 222 1.93 9.07 -16.66
C GLY A 222 1.50 7.61 -16.78
N ASN A 223 2.02 6.72 -15.92
CA ASN A 223 1.52 5.35 -15.85
C ASN A 223 0.09 5.37 -15.30
N THR A 224 -0.73 4.45 -15.78
CA THR A 224 -2.11 4.32 -15.31
C THR A 224 -2.34 2.95 -14.71
N PHE A 225 -3.28 2.88 -13.79
CA PHE A 225 -3.80 1.65 -13.20
C PHE A 225 -5.33 1.70 -13.34
N VAL A 226 -5.90 0.70 -14.01
CA VAL A 226 -7.35 0.59 -14.24
C VAL A 226 -7.81 -0.76 -13.71
N SER A 227 -8.87 -0.77 -12.91
CA SER A 227 -9.45 -2.00 -12.39
C SER A 227 -10.96 -1.87 -12.25
N ASN A 228 -11.66 -2.99 -12.24
CA ASN A 228 -13.05 -3.04 -11.80
C ASN A 228 -13.10 -3.62 -10.40
N LEU A 229 -13.56 -2.83 -9.44
CA LEU A 229 -13.72 -3.24 -8.07
C LEU A 229 -15.08 -3.89 -7.90
N GLN A 230 -15.09 -5.16 -7.49
CA GLN A 230 -16.32 -5.86 -7.13
C GLN A 230 -16.35 -6.05 -5.61
N LEU A 231 -17.36 -5.49 -4.94
CA LEU A 231 -17.56 -5.73 -3.51
C LEU A 231 -17.84 -7.23 -3.30
N ARG A 232 -17.02 -7.85 -2.46
CA ARG A 232 -17.05 -9.28 -2.12
C ARG A 232 -17.71 -9.52 -0.77
N CYS A 233 -17.41 -8.67 0.21
CA CYS A 233 -17.96 -8.76 1.56
C CYS A 233 -17.96 -7.40 2.25
N PHE A 234 -18.81 -7.25 3.26
CA PHE A 234 -18.86 -6.08 4.13
C PHE A 234 -19.34 -6.46 5.53
N SER A 235 -18.74 -5.87 6.57
CA SER A 235 -19.05 -6.10 7.98
C SER A 235 -19.10 -7.60 8.31
N THR A 236 -20.18 -8.08 8.91
CA THR A 236 -20.41 -9.49 9.28
C THR A 236 -20.38 -10.46 8.10
N GLY A 237 -20.48 -9.97 6.86
CA GLY A 237 -20.32 -10.79 5.65
C GLY A 237 -18.88 -11.15 5.32
N CYS A 238 -17.89 -10.51 5.94
CA CYS A 238 -16.48 -10.87 5.75
C CYS A 238 -16.11 -12.03 6.68
N LYS A 239 -15.62 -13.12 6.09
CA LYS A 239 -14.99 -14.19 6.85
C LYS A 239 -13.60 -13.70 7.32
N PRO A 240 -13.22 -13.97 8.58
CA PRO A 240 -11.87 -13.69 9.06
C PRO A 240 -10.82 -14.53 8.30
#